data_AF-A0A951JP89-F1
#
_entry.id   AF-A0A951JP89-F1
#
_cell.length_a   1.000
_cell.length_b   1.000
_cell.length_c   1.000
_cell.angle_alpha   90.00
_cell.angle_beta   90.00
_cell.angle_gamma   90.00
#
_symmetry.space_group_name_H-M   'P 1'
#
loop_
_entity.id
_entity.type
_entity.pdbx_description
1 polymer ?
#
loop_
_entity_poly.entity_id
_entity_poly.type
_entity_poly.pdbx_seq_one_letter_code
_entity_poly.pdbx_strand_id
1 'polypeptide(L)'
;MPETLKVDRQGRVVIPQRERERLGVRDGGTLELVPTPEGLLLERRRRAEVRVADDGLPVASVEDLQEVSNDETIDAIHRQRDRT
;
A
#
# COMPACT_ATOMS: atom_id res chain seq x y z
N MET A 1 -0.47 19.00 -2.45
CA MET A 1 0.17 20.00 -1.56
C MET A 1 0.51 19.33 -0.25
N PRO A 2 1.64 19.69 0.39
CA PRO A 2 1.98 19.17 1.71
C PRO A 2 0.95 19.64 2.75
N GLU A 3 0.59 18.76 3.68
CA GLU A 3 -0.30 19.05 4.81
C GLU A 3 0.50 18.92 6.12
N THR A 4 0.35 19.90 7.01
CA THR A 4 1.02 19.89 8.31
C THR A 4 0.17 19.18 9.35
N LEU A 5 0.71 18.12 9.95
CA LEU A 5 0.06 17.38 11.03
C LEU A 5 0.60 17.82 12.39
N LYS A 6 -0.28 17.86 13.40
CA LYS A 6 0.13 18.11 14.79
C LYS A 6 0.43 16.79 15.49
N VAL A 7 1.51 16.78 16.27
CA VAL A 7 1.81 15.70 17.22
C VAL A 7 1.03 15.96 18.50
N ASP A 8 0.30 14.95 18.98
CA ASP A 8 -0.44 15.07 20.23
C ASP A 8 0.48 14.97 21.46
N ARG A 9 -0.09 15.12 22.67
CA ARG A 9 0.67 15.05 23.93
C ARG A 9 1.34 13.69 24.19
N GLN A 10 0.89 12.63 23.53
CA GLN A 10 1.42 11.28 23.65
C GLN A 10 2.44 10.96 22.55
N GLY A 11 2.77 11.92 21.69
CA GLY A 11 3.72 11.70 20.59
C GLY A 11 3.11 11.04 19.36
N ARG A 12 1.77 11.00 19.24
CA ARG A 12 1.08 10.35 18.11
C ARG A 12 0.75 11.35 17.01
N VAL A 13 0.69 10.87 15.77
CA VAL A 13 0.16 11.60 14.61
C VAL A 13 -1.10 10.92 14.12
N VAL A 14 -2.10 11.71 13.73
CA VAL A 14 -3.35 11.20 13.14
C VAL A 14 -3.24 11.31 11.62
N ILE A 15 -3.37 10.18 10.93
CA ILE A 15 -3.41 10.14 9.46
C ILE A 15 -4.82 10.58 9.03
N PRO A 16 -4.97 11.68 8.25
CA PRO A 16 -6.27 12.14 7.78
C PRO A 16 -7.01 11.05 6.98
N GLN A 17 -8.34 11.04 7.05
CA GLN A 17 -9.17 10.02 6.41
C GLN A 17 -8.84 9.83 4.92
N ARG A 18 -8.72 10.91 4.17
CA ARG A 18 -8.38 10.89 2.74
C ARG A 18 -7.08 10.13 2.46
N GLU A 19 -6.09 10.33 3.32
CA GLU A 19 -4.77 9.73 3.17
C GLU A 19 -4.79 8.26 3.61
N ARG A 20 -5.59 7.90 4.62
CA ARG A 20 -5.85 6.49 4.99
C ARG A 20 -6.48 5.71 3.84
N GLU A 21 -7.50 6.28 3.20
CA GLU A 21 -8.19 5.66 2.05
C GLU A 21 -7.23 5.47 0.88
N ARG A 22 -6.44 6.50 0.54
CA ARG A 22 -5.44 6.42 -0.53
C ARG A 22 -4.35 5.38 -0.26
N LEU A 23 -3.91 5.25 0.99
CA LEU A 23 -2.89 4.28 1.38
C LEU A 23 -3.45 2.87 1.67
N GLY A 24 -4.77 2.71 1.67
CA GLY A 24 -5.44 1.46 2.04
C GLY A 24 -5.27 1.08 3.51
N VAL A 25 -5.03 2.06 4.39
CA VAL A 25 -4.85 1.84 5.84
C VAL A 25 -6.21 1.71 6.50
N ARG A 26 -6.55 0.49 6.90
CA ARG A 26 -7.78 0.16 7.62
C ARG A 26 -7.52 0.03 9.12
N ASP A 27 -8.58 -0.03 9.91
CA ASP A 27 -8.47 -0.31 11.34
C ASP A 27 -7.77 -1.67 11.56
N GLY A 28 -6.85 -1.74 12.52
CA GLY A 28 -5.93 -2.88 12.70
C GLY A 28 -4.84 -3.04 11.64
N GLY A 29 -4.77 -2.17 10.63
CA GLY A 29 -3.74 -2.17 9.60
C GLY A 29 -2.36 -1.76 10.14
N THR A 30 -1.29 -2.23 9.49
CA THR A 30 0.09 -1.92 9.89
C THR A 30 0.79 -1.05 8.83
N LEU A 31 1.55 -0.06 9.30
CA LEU A 31 2.49 0.73 8.50
C LEU A 31 3.91 0.41 8.94
N GLU A 32 4.85 0.43 7.99
CA GLU A 32 6.28 0.40 8.29
C GLU A 32 6.78 1.84 8.44
N LEU A 33 7.58 2.07 9.49
CA LEU A 33 8.25 3.33 9.76
C LEU A 33 9.70 3.19 9.31
N VAL A 34 10.07 3.91 8.25
CA VAL A 34 11.41 3.87 7.66
C VAL A 34 12.15 5.16 7.99
N PRO A 35 13.24 5.11 8.77
CA PRO A 35 14.09 6.27 9.01
C PRO A 35 14.81 6.71 7.73
N THR A 36 14.81 8.01 7.45
CA THR A 36 15.59 8.63 6.36
C THR A 36 16.42 9.80 6.90
N PRO A 37 17.42 10.31 6.16
CA PRO A 37 18.20 11.48 6.59
C PRO A 37 17.34 12.74 6.78
N GLU A 38 16.25 12.87 6.03
CA GLU A 38 15.34 14.01 6.04
C GLU A 38 14.21 13.86 7.06
N GLY A 39 14.02 12.67 7.63
CA GLY A 39 12.98 12.42 8.63
C GLY A 39 12.48 10.97 8.67
N LEU A 40 11.16 10.82 8.71
CA LEU A 40 10.49 9.52 8.81
C LEU A 40 9.55 9.35 7.63
N LEU A 41 9.65 8.20 6.95
CA LEU A 41 8.73 7.79 5.91
C LEU A 41 7.80 6.71 6.47
N LEU A 42 6.49 6.87 6.22
CA LEU A 42 5.47 5.89 6.54
C LEU A 42 5.02 5.22 5.24
N GLU A 43 5.19 3.90 5.17
CA GLU A 43 4.78 3.12 4.00
C GLU A 43 3.86 1.98 4.40
N ARG A 44 2.95 1.58 3.48
CA ARG A 44 2.18 0.37 3.67
C ARG A 44 3.13 -0.81 3.68
N ARG A 45 3.06 -1.62 4.73
CA ARG A 45 3.78 -2.89 4.79
C ARG A 45 3.37 -3.76 3.60
N ARG A 46 4.29 -4.02 2.67
CA ARG A 46 4.13 -5.01 1.59
C ARG A 46 5.22 -6.04 1.77
N ARG A 47 4.91 -7.15 2.44
CA ARG A 47 5.85 -8.27 2.54
C ARG A 47 5.82 -9.05 1.23
N ALA A 48 6.82 -8.80 0.40
CA ALA A 48 7.17 -9.70 -0.68
C ALA A 48 8.29 -10.61 -0.19
N GLU A 49 7.98 -11.88 0.04
CA GLU A 49 8.98 -12.90 0.34
C GLU A 49 9.48 -13.48 -0.99
N VAL A 50 10.77 -13.30 -1.28
CA VAL A 50 11.40 -13.90 -2.46
C VAL A 50 12.15 -15.14 -2.02
N ARG A 51 11.80 -16.29 -2.59
CA ARG A 51 12.43 -17.59 -2.35
C ARG A 51 13.00 -18.12 -3.66
N VAL A 52 14.07 -18.91 -3.61
CA VAL A 52 14.52 -19.67 -4.79
C VAL A 52 13.79 -21.01 -4.76
N ALA A 53 13.03 -21.32 -5.81
CA ALA A 53 12.35 -22.61 -5.94
C ALA A 53 13.35 -23.72 -6.29
N ASP A 54 12.91 -24.97 -6.20
CA ASP A 54 13.75 -26.16 -6.45
C ASP A 54 14.31 -26.20 -7.90
N ASP A 55 13.67 -25.49 -8.83
CA ASP A 55 14.11 -25.32 -10.22
C ASP A 55 15.14 -24.19 -10.41
N GLY A 56 15.55 -23.53 -9.33
CA GLY A 56 16.50 -22.42 -9.33
C GLY A 56 15.90 -21.07 -9.72
N LEU A 57 14.58 -20.99 -9.98
CA LEU A 57 13.92 -19.72 -10.32
C LEU A 57 13.49 -18.95 -9.06
N PRO A 58 13.58 -17.61 -9.06
CA PRO A 58 13.08 -16.79 -7.98
C PRO A 58 11.55 -16.73 -8.01
N VAL A 59 10.92 -17.05 -6.87
CA VAL A 59 9.48 -16.95 -6.64
C VAL A 59 9.23 -15.87 -5.59
N ALA A 60 8.53 -14.81 -6.00
CA ALA A 60 8.05 -13.76 -5.09
C ALA A 60 6.63 -14.09 -4.62
N SER A 61 6.45 -14.27 -3.31
CA SER A 61 5.15 -14.34 -2.65
C SER A 61 4.86 -13.00 -2.01
N VAL A 62 3.85 -12.28 -2.50
CA VAL A 62 3.41 -11.02 -1.91
C VAL A 62 2.22 -11.30 -1.02
N GLU A 63 2.36 -11.07 0.28
CA GLU A 63 1.21 -11.02 1.18
C GLU A 63 0.38 -9.79 0.82
N ASP A 64 -0.95 -9.94 0.82
CA ASP A 64 -1.90 -8.83 0.73
C ASP A 64 -2.13 -8.27 -0.70
N LEU A 65 -2.21 -9.17 -1.68
CA LEU A 65 -2.79 -8.87 -3.00
C LEU A 65 -4.28 -8.60 -2.83
N GLN A 66 -4.73 -7.42 -3.25
CA GLN A 66 -6.16 -7.22 -3.48
C GLN A 66 -6.54 -8.09 -4.67
N GLU A 67 -7.29 -9.16 -4.42
CA GLU A 67 -7.91 -9.93 -5.47
C GLU A 67 -8.95 -9.04 -6.16
N VAL A 68 -8.81 -8.87 -7.47
CA VAL A 68 -9.85 -8.31 -8.33
C VAL A 68 -10.49 -9.46 -9.08
N SER A 69 -11.81 -9.42 -9.25
CA SER A 69 -12.49 -10.42 -10.07
C SER A 69 -12.07 -10.29 -11.53
N ASN A 70 -12.14 -11.41 -12.27
CA ASN A 70 -12.03 -11.38 -13.72
C ASN A 70 -13.06 -10.43 -14.35
N ASP A 71 -14.28 -10.40 -13.80
CA ASP A 71 -15.35 -9.53 -14.29
C ASP A 71 -14.98 -8.04 -14.10
N GLU A 72 -14.44 -7.68 -12.94
CA GLU A 72 -13.97 -6.31 -12.65
C GLU A 72 -12.83 -5.89 -13.58
N THR A 73 -11.96 -6.84 -13.92
CA THR A 73 -10.83 -6.62 -14.83
C THR A 73 -11.33 -6.39 -16.26
N ILE A 74 -12.26 -7.23 -16.73
CA ILE A 74 -12.87 -7.10 -18.06
C ILE A 74 -13.63 -5.77 -18.17
N ASP A 75 -14.39 -5.39 -17.15
CA ASP A 75 -15.11 -4.13 -17.10
C ASP A 75 -14.18 -2.91 -17.11
N ALA A 76 -13.02 -2.99 -16.45
CA ALA A 76 -12.01 -1.94 -16.52
C ALA A 76 -11.44 -1.78 -17.93
N ILE A 77 -11.16 -2.90 -18.62
CA ILE A 77 -10.65 -2.89 -20.00
C ILE A 77 -11.68 -2.31 -20.97
N HIS A 78 -12.96 -2.69 -20.85
CA HIS A 78 -14.02 -2.14 -21.67
C HIS A 78 -14.18 -0.62 -21.47
N ARG A 79 -14.23 -0.16 -20.21
CA ARG A 79 -14.30 1.28 -19.89
C ARG A 79 -13.14 2.09 -20.48
N GLN A 80 -11.95 1.50 -20.61
CA GLN A 80 -10.80 2.17 -21.20
C GLN A 80 -10.92 2.28 -22.73
N ARG A 81 -11.46 1.25 -23.40
CA ARG A 81 -11.66 1.23 -24.85
C ARG A 81 -12.73 2.20 -25.31
N ASP A 82 -13.84 2.28 -24.60
CA ASP A 82 -14.95 3.20 -24.94
C ASP A 82 -14.58 4.69 -24.78
N ARG A 83 -13.44 4.97 -24.15
CA ARG A 83 -12.91 6.33 -23.95
C ARG A 83 -11.95 6.78 -25.07
N THR A 84 -11.58 5.88 -25.98
CA THR A 84 -10.65 6.14 -27.11
C THR A 84 -11.43 6.16 -28.42
#